data_AF-A0A1Q6VXS2-F1
#
_entry.id   AF-A0A1Q6VXS2-F1
#
_cell.length_a   1.000
_cell.length_b   1.000
_cell.length_c   1.000
_cell.angle_alpha   90.00
_cell.angle_beta   90.00
_cell.angle_gamma   90.00
#
_symmetry.space_group_name_H-M   'P 1'
#
loop_
_entity.id
_entity.type
_entity.pdbx_description
1 polymer ?
#
loop_
_entity_poly.entity_id
_entity_poly.type
_entity_poly.pdbx_seq_one_letter_code
_entity_poly.pdbx_strand_id
1 'polypeptide(L)' 'MTMSAPKPPQKPKAPKPKTGDQDAKARKEIPLVSVPNDRDAVADDMAEMFDEDQVTHQHGRTEPERD' A
#
# COMPACT_ATOMS: atom_id res chain seq x y z
N MET A 1 4.55 -38.81 -25.30
CA MET A 1 3.58 -37.81 -24.80
C MET A 1 3.76 -37.68 -23.29
N THR A 2 4.50 -36.68 -22.82
CA THR A 2 4.67 -36.41 -21.38
C THR A 2 3.69 -35.30 -20.98
N MET A 3 2.67 -35.63 -20.18
CA MET A 3 1.72 -34.64 -19.67
C MET A 3 2.38 -33.84 -18.54
N SER A 4 2.40 -32.51 -18.68
CA SER A 4 2.88 -31.58 -17.65
C SER A 4 1.72 -31.21 -16.72
N ALA A 5 1.90 -31.40 -15.42
CA ALA A 5 0.87 -31.18 -14.39
C ALA A 5 0.58 -29.67 -14.16
N PRO A 6 -0.64 -29.30 -13.69
CA PRO A 6 -0.99 -27.90 -13.46
C PRO A 6 -0.35 -27.38 -12.17
N LYS A 7 0.24 -26.18 -12.24
CA LYS A 7 0.86 -25.50 -11.11
C LYS A 7 -0.22 -24.98 -10.14
N PRO A 8 -0.09 -25.13 -8.81
CA PRO A 8 -1.09 -24.68 -7.85
C PRO A 8 -1.17 -23.14 -7.77
N PRO A 9 -2.32 -22.58 -7.39
CA PRO A 9 -2.53 -21.13 -7.30
C PRO A 9 -1.65 -20.54 -6.20
N GLN A 10 -0.81 -19.56 -6.58
CA GLN A 10 -0.02 -18.79 -5.62
C GLN A 10 -0.95 -17.88 -4.82
N LYS A 11 -1.03 -18.08 -3.51
CA LYS A 11 -1.68 -17.12 -2.59
C LYS A 11 -0.97 -15.76 -2.69
N PRO A 12 -1.70 -14.63 -2.68
CA PRO A 12 -1.09 -13.31 -2.63
C PRO A 12 -0.21 -13.20 -1.40
N LYS A 13 1.06 -12.84 -1.59
CA LYS A 13 1.97 -12.55 -0.46
C LYS A 13 1.49 -11.23 0.15
N ALA A 14 1.06 -11.27 1.41
CA ALA A 14 0.84 -10.06 2.19
C ALA A 14 2.12 -9.20 2.14
N PRO A 15 2.01 -7.88 1.95
CA PRO A 15 3.18 -7.01 1.92
C PRO A 15 3.88 -7.12 3.28
N LYS A 16 5.15 -7.54 3.25
CA LYS A 16 5.97 -7.54 4.45
C LYS A 16 6.10 -6.09 4.94
N PRO A 17 6.02 -5.83 6.26
CA PRO A 17 6.35 -4.52 6.78
C PRO A 17 7.77 -4.19 6.33
N LYS A 18 7.95 -3.03 5.68
CA LYS A 18 9.27 -2.55 5.29
C LYS A 18 10.01 -2.14 6.57
N THR A 19 10.67 -3.10 7.22
CA THR A 19 11.74 -2.78 8.16
C THR A 19 12.93 -2.35 7.30
N GLY A 20 13.12 -1.05 7.14
CA GLY A 20 14.06 -0.50 6.17
C GLY A 20 14.59 0.85 6.61
N ASP A 21 15.30 0.87 7.73
CA ASP A 21 16.22 1.94 8.16
C ASP A 21 17.51 1.92 7.30
N GLN A 22 17.32 1.91 5.98
CA GLN A 22 18.39 1.72 4.99
C GLN A 22 18.09 2.66 3.83
N ASP A 23 18.32 3.95 4.07
CA ASP A 23 18.69 5.01 3.11
C ASP A 23 18.33 6.37 3.72
N ALA A 24 19.03 6.70 4.81
CA ALA A 24 19.09 8.03 5.41
C ALA A 24 19.84 8.99 4.47
N LYS A 25 19.34 9.18 3.25
CA LYS A 25 19.77 10.25 2.32
C LYS A 25 19.38 11.59 2.94
N ALA A 26 20.16 12.11 3.89
CA ALA A 26 20.01 13.43 4.52
C ALA A 26 18.55 13.93 4.49
N ARG A 27 17.63 13.06 4.93
CA ARG A 27 16.21 13.38 4.85
C ARG A 27 16.04 14.35 5.99
N LYS A 28 15.53 15.54 5.70
CA LYS A 28 15.11 16.48 6.74
C LYS A 28 13.93 15.79 7.43
N GLU A 29 14.23 14.86 8.33
CA GLU A 29 13.23 14.13 9.08
C GLU A 29 12.60 15.13 10.03
N ILE A 30 11.31 15.34 9.81
CA ILE A 30 10.50 16.13 10.72
C ILE A 30 10.47 15.34 12.03
N PRO A 31 10.83 15.95 13.17
CA PRO A 31 10.76 15.28 14.45
C PRO A 31 9.36 14.68 14.64
N LEU A 32 9.31 13.35 14.78
CA LEU A 32 8.05 12.66 14.98
C LEU A 32 7.56 12.94 16.40
N VAL A 33 6.63 13.88 16.52
CA VAL A 33 5.89 14.13 17.76
C VAL A 33 4.63 13.29 17.69
N SER A 34 4.47 12.35 18.62
CA SER A 34 3.21 11.63 18.78
C SER A 34 2.32 12.44 19.72
N VAL A 35 1.16 12.88 19.25
CA VAL A 35 0.15 13.44 20.14
C VAL A 35 -0.73 12.28 20.63
N PRO A 36 -1.11 12.26 21.91
CA PRO A 36 -2.06 11.29 22.42
C PRO A 36 -3.35 11.31 21.60
N ASN A 37 -3.87 10.13 21.24
CA ASN A 37 -5.12 9.97 20.48
C ASN A 37 -5.09 10.42 19.00
N ASP A 38 -3.94 10.83 18.45
CA ASP A 38 -3.82 11.25 17.03
C ASP A 38 -4.34 10.20 16.06
N ARG A 39 -4.01 8.93 16.33
CA ARG A 39 -4.38 7.84 15.44
C ARG A 39 -5.87 7.67 15.30
N ASP A 40 -6.59 7.79 16.41
CA ASP A 40 -8.03 7.60 16.44
C ASP A 40 -8.73 8.84 15.84
N ALA A 41 -8.26 10.04 16.17
CA ALA A 41 -8.78 11.28 15.58
C ALA A 41 -8.61 11.32 14.05
N VAL A 42 -7.43 10.95 13.54
CA VAL A 42 -7.16 10.91 12.09
C VAL A 42 -7.96 9.78 11.42
N ALA A 43 -8.19 8.67 12.12
CA ALA A 43 -8.99 7.56 11.59
C ALA A 43 -10.46 7.95 11.45
N ASP A 44 -11.02 8.64 12.44
CA ASP A 44 -12.39 9.15 12.40
C ASP A 44 -12.56 10.14 11.25
N ASP A 45 -11.62 11.08 11.09
CA ASP A 45 -11.62 12.03 9.98
C ASP A 45 -11.51 11.33 8.61
N MET A 46 -10.69 10.28 8.49
CA MET A 46 -10.58 9.48 7.25
C MET A 46 -11.87 8.69 6.96
N ALA A 47 -12.54 8.18 7.99
CA ALA A 47 -13.79 7.45 7.83
C ALA A 47 -14.94 8.36 7.38
N GLU A 48 -14.97 9.62 7.81
CA GLU A 48 -15.96 10.60 7.33
C GLU A 48 -15.73 11.01 5.87
N MET A 49 -14.47 11.07 5.44
CA MET A 49 -14.12 11.51 4.09
C MET A 49 -14.22 10.41 3.03
N PHE A 50 -14.09 9.14 3.41
CA PHE A 50 -13.98 8.02 2.47
C PHE A 50 -14.88 6.84 2.86
N ASP A 51 -16.11 6.82 2.33
CA ASP A 51 -16.95 5.62 2.31
C ASP A 51 -16.30 4.57 1.40
N GLU A 52 -15.53 3.64 1.99
CA GLU A 52 -14.77 2.60 1.27
C GLU A 52 -15.63 1.84 0.22
N ASP A 53 -16.91 1.63 0.53
CA ASP A 53 -17.88 0.93 -0.33
C ASP A 53 -18.30 1.74 -1.58
N GLN A 54 -18.11 3.06 -1.59
CA GLN A 54 -18.47 3.94 -2.72
C GLN A 54 -17.27 4.27 -3.63
N VAL A 55 -16.06 3.83 -3.28
CA VAL A 55 -14.85 4.17 -4.05
C VAL A 55 -14.79 3.39 -5.36
N THR A 56 -15.23 4.03 -6.44
CA THR A 56 -15.02 3.50 -7.80
C THR A 56 -13.57 3.73 -8.22
N HIS A 57 -12.77 2.66 -8.27
CA HIS A 57 -11.40 2.72 -8.75
C HIS A 57 -11.41 2.90 -10.28
N GLN A 58 -11.34 4.15 -10.74
CA GLN A 58 -10.99 4.41 -12.13
C GLN A 58 -9.49 4.16 -12.26
N HIS A 59 -9.12 2.95 -12.69
CA HIS A 59 -7.76 2.70 -13.12
C HIS A 59 -7.47 3.61 -14.32
N GLY A 60 -6.62 4.60 -14.10
CA GLY A 60 -6.09 5.44 -15.17
C GLY A 60 -5.49 4.55 -16.25
N ARG A 61 -5.64 4.95 -17.52
CA ARG A 61 -5.03 4.25 -18.64
C ARG A 61 -3.52 4.24 -18.41
N THR A 62 -2.98 3.07 -18.05
CA THR A 62 -1.53 2.88 -17.96
C THR A 62 -0.99 3.13 -19.36
N GLU A 63 -0.35 4.27 -19.57
CA GLU A 63 0.34 4.52 -20.83
C GLU A 63 1.37 3.40 -21.03
N PRO A 64 1.39 2.74 -22.20
CA PRO A 64 2.36 1.68 -22.44
C PRO A 64 3.77 2.28 -22.44
N GLU A 65 4.70 1.65 -21.71
CA GLU A 65 6.13 1.94 -21.84
C GLU A 65 6.49 1.80 -23.33
N ARG A 66 7.04 2.85 -23.95
CA ARG A 66 7.47 2.79 -25.34
C ARG A 66 8.57 1.73 -25.48
N ASP A 67 8.37 0.82 -26.43
CA ASP A 67 9.37 -0.12 -26.97
C ASP A 67 10.58 0.64 -27.55
#